data_AF-A0A5B6VM35-F1
#
_entry.id   AF-A0A5B6VM35-F1
#
_cell.length_a   1.000
_cell.length_b   1.000
_cell.length_c   1.000
_cell.angle_alpha   90.00
_cell.angle_beta   90.00
_cell.angle_gamma   90.00
#
_symmetry.space_group_name_H-M   'P 1'
#
loop_
_entity.id
_entity.type
_entity.pdbx_description
1 polymer ?
#
loop_
_entity_poly.entity_id
_entity_poly.type
_entity_poly.pdbx_seq_one_letter_code
_entity_poly.pdbx_strand_id
1 'polypeptide(L)'
;MELKIIEAFNQMDPLIYKIISKALANRLKTTLPLCISQNQSAFVLGHMIHENILIAHELMHYLQSLKNGPNKGFVIKLDMSKAYDRVEWNFLEDVMKSLGFVEA
;
A
#
# COMPACT_ATOMS: atom_id res chain seq x y z
N MET A 1 17.42 -8.18 -18.08
CA MET A 1 17.62 -8.36 -16.63
C MET A 1 16.44 -9.10 -16.00
N GLU A 2 15.21 -8.73 -16.34
CA GLU A 2 13.98 -9.41 -15.91
C GLU A 2 13.94 -10.92 -16.20
N LEU A 3 14.28 -11.34 -17.41
CA LEU A 3 14.27 -12.76 -17.80
C LEU A 3 15.16 -13.65 -16.90
N LYS A 4 16.35 -13.18 -16.53
CA LYS A 4 17.27 -13.94 -15.66
C LYS A 4 16.77 -14.05 -14.22
N ILE A 5 16.10 -13.03 -13.72
CA ILE A 5 15.52 -13.04 -12.37
C ILE A 5 14.34 -14.02 -12.34
N ILE A 6 13.45 -13.96 -13.33
CA ILE A 6 12.29 -14.86 -13.42
C ILE A 6 12.73 -16.33 -13.55
N GLU A 7 13.73 -16.62 -14.37
CA GLU A 7 14.30 -17.97 -14.49
C GLU A 7 14.91 -18.47 -13.17
N ALA A 8 15.65 -17.62 -12.45
CA ALA A 8 16.21 -17.96 -11.15
C ALA A 8 15.12 -18.20 -10.08
N PHE A 9 14.05 -17.40 -10.08
CA PHE A 9 12.90 -17.60 -9.20
C PHE A 9 12.15 -18.90 -9.51
N ASN A 10 11.98 -19.25 -10.79
CA ASN A 10 11.29 -20.48 -11.19
C ASN A 10 12.09 -21.76 -10.86
N GLN A 11 13.39 -21.64 -10.64
CA GLN A 11 14.26 -22.75 -10.19
C GLN A 11 14.32 -22.88 -8.65
N MET A 12 13.73 -21.93 -7.92
CA MET A 12 13.86 -21.82 -6.47
C MET A 12 12.74 -22.57 -5.75
N ASP A 13 13.06 -23.29 -4.68
CA ASP A 13 12.05 -23.97 -3.88
C ASP A 13 11.04 -22.96 -3.28
N PRO A 14 9.72 -23.22 -3.35
CA PRO A 14 8.68 -22.32 -2.84
C PRO A 14 8.85 -21.92 -1.37
N LEU A 15 9.48 -22.76 -0.54
CA LEU A 15 9.81 -22.45 0.84
C LEU A 15 10.87 -21.35 0.93
N ILE A 16 11.94 -21.43 0.13
CA ILE A 16 13.02 -20.45 0.14
C ILE A 16 12.50 -19.09 -0.35
N TYR A 17 11.68 -19.09 -1.42
CA TYR A 17 11.00 -17.88 -1.89
C TYR A 17 10.17 -17.21 -0.79
N LYS A 18 9.37 -17.99 -0.04
CA LYS A 18 8.55 -17.47 1.06
C LYS A 18 9.40 -16.91 2.20
N ILE A 19 10.51 -17.56 2.53
CA ILE A 19 11.44 -17.10 3.57
C ILE A 19 12.05 -15.75 3.17
N ILE A 20 12.58 -15.64 1.95
CA ILE A 20 13.18 -14.39 1.45
C ILE A 20 12.14 -13.28 1.40
N SER A 21 10.96 -13.56 0.83
CA SER A 21 9.85 -12.60 0.77
C SER A 21 9.44 -12.12 2.15
N LYS A 22 9.37 -13.03 3.13
CA LYS A 22 9.03 -12.67 4.52
C LYS A 22 10.13 -11.84 5.19
N ALA A 23 11.39 -12.17 4.94
CA ALA A 23 12.52 -11.40 5.46
C ALA A 23 12.51 -9.95 4.91
N LEU A 24 12.30 -9.78 3.60
CA LEU A 24 12.16 -8.47 2.97
C LEU A 24 10.96 -7.70 3.51
N ALA A 25 9.79 -8.34 3.60
CA ALA A 25 8.60 -7.71 4.16
C ALA A 25 8.80 -7.27 5.62
N ASN A 26 9.47 -8.07 6.44
CA ASN A 26 9.77 -7.72 7.83
C ASN A 26 10.75 -6.53 7.94
N ARG A 27 11.70 -6.39 7.00
CA ARG A 27 12.58 -5.20 6.93
C ARG A 27 11.80 -3.95 6.51
N LEU A 28 10.95 -4.05 5.49
CA LEU A 28 10.12 -2.92 5.06
C LEU A 28 9.15 -2.49 6.15
N LYS A 29 8.62 -3.43 6.94
CA LYS A 29 7.69 -3.15 8.03
C LYS A 29 8.21 -2.12 9.03
N THR A 30 9.53 -2.05 9.28
CA THR A 30 10.10 -1.11 10.25
C THR A 30 10.25 0.31 9.69
N THR A 31 10.40 0.44 8.36
CA THR A 31 10.58 1.74 7.69
C THR A 31 9.28 2.29 7.11
N LEU A 32 8.32 1.43 6.81
CA LEU A 32 7.05 1.78 6.17
C LEU A 32 6.29 2.93 6.88
N PRO A 33 6.23 3.00 8.23
CA PRO A 33 5.57 4.12 8.91
C PRO A 33 6.16 5.51 8.60
N LEU A 34 7.41 5.59 8.11
CA LEU A 34 8.05 6.84 7.70
C LEU A 34 7.69 7.23 6.25
N CYS A 35 7.23 6.28 5.45
CA CYS A 35 6.96 6.46 4.02
C CYS A 35 5.47 6.66 3.71
N ILE A 36 4.57 6.25 4.61
CA ILE A 36 3.12 6.25 4.40
C ILE A 36 2.43 7.34 5.23
N SER A 37 1.29 7.82 4.74
CA SER A 37 0.43 8.72 5.50
C SER A 37 -0.22 8.00 6.69
N GLN A 38 -0.53 8.75 7.76
CA GLN A 38 -1.29 8.25 8.91
C GLN A 38 -2.66 7.70 8.52
N ASN A 39 -3.22 8.17 7.40
CA ASN A 39 -4.53 7.72 6.90
C ASN A 39 -4.48 6.36 6.16
N GLN A 40 -3.28 5.74 6.05
CA GLN A 40 -3.13 4.43 5.43
C GLN A 40 -3.28 3.32 6.47
N SER A 41 -4.50 2.77 6.58
CA SER A 41 -4.83 1.78 7.60
C SER A 41 -4.59 0.32 7.16
N ALA A 42 -4.60 0.05 5.85
CA ALA A 42 -4.46 -1.32 5.32
C ALA A 42 -3.00 -1.79 5.32
N PHE A 43 -2.79 -3.05 5.73
CA PHE A 43 -1.48 -3.73 5.75
C PHE A 43 -0.41 -3.06 6.64
N VAL A 44 -0.82 -2.23 7.60
CA VAL A 44 0.06 -1.61 8.60
C VAL A 44 -0.16 -2.29 9.95
N LEU A 45 0.93 -2.59 10.66
CA LEU A 45 0.83 -3.19 11.99
C LEU A 45 0.21 -2.21 12.98
N GLY A 46 -0.76 -2.67 13.77
CA GLY A 46 -1.40 -1.85 14.80
C GLY A 46 -2.63 -1.10 14.31
N HIS A 47 -2.76 -0.92 12.99
CA HIS A 47 -3.99 -0.42 12.38
C HIS A 47 -5.00 -1.55 12.19
N MET A 48 -6.26 -1.17 12.30
CA MET A 48 -7.38 -2.09 12.24
C MET A 48 -8.42 -1.59 11.24
N ILE A 49 -9.16 -2.52 10.64
CA ILE A 49 -10.16 -2.20 9.61
C ILE A 49 -11.24 -1.21 10.08
N HIS A 50 -11.50 -1.14 11.40
CA HIS A 50 -12.49 -0.23 11.97
C HIS A 50 -12.12 1.25 11.80
N GLU A 51 -10.83 1.59 11.68
CA GLU A 51 -10.38 2.97 11.45
C GLU A 51 -10.92 3.50 10.10
N ASN A 52 -10.86 2.68 9.04
CA ASN A 52 -11.43 3.03 7.75
C ASN A 52 -12.96 3.15 7.78
N ILE A 53 -13.64 2.32 8.58
CA ILE A 53 -15.08 2.40 8.76
C ILE A 53 -15.46 3.71 9.47
N LEU A 54 -14.71 4.09 10.49
CA LEU A 54 -14.93 5.34 11.23
C LEU A 54 -14.73 6.55 10.32
N ILE A 55 -13.63 6.60 9.57
CA ILE A 55 -13.37 7.68 8.59
C ILE A 55 -14.51 7.77 7.57
N ALA A 56 -14.97 6.65 7.01
CA ALA A 56 -16.08 6.65 6.07
C ALA A 56 -17.39 7.14 6.71
N HIS A 57 -17.66 6.77 7.96
CA HIS A 57 -18.82 7.21 8.71
C HIS A 57 -18.77 8.72 8.99
N GLU A 58 -17.62 9.25 9.42
CA GLU A 58 -17.41 10.68 9.64
C GLU A 58 -17.58 11.49 8.35
N LEU A 59 -17.02 11.01 7.24
CA LEU A 59 -17.19 11.63 5.93
C LEU A 59 -18.66 11.67 5.51
N MET A 60 -19.38 10.56 5.65
CA MET A 60 -20.80 10.51 5.31
C MET A 60 -21.64 11.43 6.22
N HIS A 61 -21.39 11.40 7.52
CA HIS A 61 -22.06 12.26 8.49
C HIS A 61 -21.80 13.74 8.18
N TYR A 62 -20.57 14.11 7.84
CA TYR A 62 -20.21 15.45 7.39
C TYR A 62 -21.01 15.85 6.14
N LEU A 63 -21.09 15.00 5.11
CA LEU A 63 -21.88 15.31 3.92
C LEU A 63 -23.39 15.46 4.21
N GLN A 64 -23.92 14.68 5.14
CA GLN A 64 -25.34 14.70 5.48
C GLN A 64 -25.71 15.86 6.41
N SER A 65 -24.77 16.37 7.20
CA SER A 65 -24.98 17.45 8.16
C SER A 65 -25.62 18.69 7.54
N LEU A 66 -26.74 19.12 8.12
CA LEU A 66 -27.46 20.35 7.77
C LEU A 66 -26.67 21.62 8.16
N LYS A 67 -25.67 21.49 9.04
CA LYS A 67 -24.82 22.60 9.50
C LYS A 67 -23.78 23.05 8.47
N ASN A 68 -23.53 22.24 7.43
CA ASN A 68 -22.46 22.50 6.45
C ASN A 68 -22.90 23.40 5.28
N GLY A 69 -24.09 24.00 5.36
CA GLY A 69 -24.60 24.93 4.35
C GLY A 69 -24.82 24.28 2.98
N PRO A 70 -24.96 25.08 1.90
CA PRO A 70 -25.24 24.58 0.56
C PRO A 70 -24.03 23.89 -0.11
N ASN A 71 -22.81 24.07 0.42
CA ASN A 71 -21.59 23.53 -0.18
C ASN A 71 -21.17 22.21 0.49
N LYS A 72 -22.01 21.19 0.34
CA LYS A 72 -21.67 19.83 0.75
C LYS A 72 -20.68 19.28 -0.28
N GLY A 73 -19.47 18.94 0.15
CA GLY A 73 -18.45 18.34 -0.73
C GLY A 73 -18.89 16.99 -1.30
N PHE A 74 -17.96 16.20 -1.82
CA PHE A 74 -18.23 14.84 -2.28
C PHE A 74 -17.18 13.86 -1.74
N VAL A 75 -17.55 12.59 -1.68
CA VAL A 75 -16.64 11.48 -1.35
C VAL A 75 -16.41 10.68 -2.62
N ILE A 76 -15.13 10.48 -2.98
CA ILE A 76 -14.74 9.59 -4.06
C ILE A 76 -14.21 8.30 -3.46
N LYS A 77 -14.80 7.17 -3.88
CA LYS A 77 -14.23 5.85 -3.63
C LYS A 77 -13.47 5.40 -4.88
N LEU A 78 -12.15 5.23 -4.73
CA LEU A 78 -11.28 4.67 -5.77
C LEU A 78 -10.94 3.23 -5.42
N ASP A 79 -11.13 2.31 -6.36
CA ASP A 79 -10.76 0.90 -6.22
C ASP A 79 -9.94 0.47 -7.45
N MET A 80 -8.83 -0.22 -7.20
CA MET A 80 -7.90 -0.65 -8.25
C MET A 80 -8.11 -2.15 -8.53
N SER A 81 -8.71 -2.46 -9.68
CA SER A 81 -8.88 -3.86 -10.11
C SER A 81 -7.53 -4.54 -10.29
N LYS A 82 -7.33 -5.71 -9.65
CA LYS A 82 -6.10 -6.51 -9.78
C LYS A 82 -4.83 -5.69 -9.54
N ALA A 83 -4.81 -4.93 -8.44
CA ALA A 83 -3.72 -3.99 -8.14
C ALA A 83 -2.32 -4.61 -8.29
N TYR A 84 -2.11 -5.85 -7.81
CA TYR A 84 -0.82 -6.54 -7.92
C TYR A 84 -0.44 -6.96 -9.35
N ASP A 85 -1.43 -7.26 -10.21
CA ASP A 85 -1.18 -7.68 -11.60
C ASP A 85 -0.89 -6.48 -12.52
N ARG A 86 -1.24 -5.27 -12.09
CA ARG A 86 -1.18 -4.03 -12.89
C ARG A 86 -0.10 -3.05 -12.45
N VAL A 87 0.73 -3.40 -11.47
CA VAL A 87 1.87 -2.57 -11.06
C VAL A 87 2.87 -2.50 -12.22
N GLU A 88 3.25 -1.30 -12.61
CA GLU A 88 4.34 -1.08 -13.57
C GLU A 88 5.67 -1.11 -12.82
N TRP A 89 6.58 -1.99 -13.24
CA TRP A 89 7.80 -2.29 -12.48
C TRP A 89 8.81 -1.14 -12.46
N ASN A 90 8.93 -0.39 -13.56
CA ASN A 90 9.85 0.76 -13.60
C ASN A 90 9.36 1.86 -12.66
N PHE A 91 8.05 2.12 -12.60
CA PHE A 91 7.45 3.04 -11.64
C PHE A 91 7.73 2.62 -10.19
N LEU A 92 7.57 1.33 -9.88
CA LEU A 92 7.87 0.83 -8.54
C LEU A 92 9.36 1.03 -8.18
N GLU A 93 10.27 0.76 -9.13
CA GLU A 93 11.70 0.98 -8.96
C GLU A 93 12.02 2.46 -8.69
N ASP A 94 11.43 3.38 -9.45
CA ASP A 94 11.62 4.83 -9.27
C ASP A 94 11.08 5.32 -7.93
N VAL A 95 9.95 4.78 -7.46
CA VAL A 95 9.42 5.05 -6.12
C VAL A 95 10.38 4.54 -5.05
N MET A 96 10.92 3.32 -5.17
CA MET A 96 11.86 2.76 -4.20
C MET A 96 13.16 3.57 -4.14
N LYS A 97 13.68 4.05 -5.28
CA LYS A 97 14.82 4.98 -5.34
C LYS A 97 14.51 6.30 -4.63
N SER A 98 13.35 6.88 -4.91
CA SER A 98 12.91 8.15 -4.30
C SER A 98 12.73 8.05 -2.78
N LEU A 99 12.35 6.86 -2.29
CA LEU A 99 12.26 6.57 -0.86
C LEU A 99 13.61 6.24 -0.20
N GLY A 100 14.70 6.20 -0.96
CA GLY A 100 16.05 5.92 -0.45
C GLY A 100 16.34 4.44 -0.16
N PHE A 101 15.54 3.51 -0.70
CA PHE A 101 15.79 2.07 -0.55
C PHE A 101 16.91 1.55 -1.44
N VAL A 102 17.39 2.37 -2.37
CA VAL A 102 18.41 2.00 -3.35
C VAL A 102 19.65 2.87 -3.13
N GLU A 103 20.54 2.40 -2.27
CA GLU A 103 21.97 2.70 -2.32
C GLU A 103 22.76 1.51 -1.75
N ALA A 104 23.28 0.67 -2.66
CA ALA A 104 24.47 -0.19 -2.53
C ALA A 104 24.81 -0.76 -3.91
#